data_AF-A0A699RW96-F1
#
_entry.id   AF-A0A699RW96-F1
#
_cell.length_a   1.000
_cell.length_b   1.000
_cell.length_c   1.000
_cell.angle_alpha   90.00
_cell.angle_beta   90.00
_cell.angle_gamma   90.00
#
_symmetry.space_group_name_H-M   'P 1'
#
loop_
_entity.id
_entity.type
_entity.pdbx_description
1 polymer ?
#
loop_
_entity_poly.entity_id
_entity_poly.type
_entity_poly.pdbx_seq_one_letter_code
_entity_poly.pdbx_strand_id
1 'polypeptide(L)'
;MVAVFRIIRYLKGTPNLGVLFRPNGQLNIQIYTDVDWAGDKGTRRSTSGYFSLVGGNLVTWRSKKQKVVALSSAGAEFRGIAKGVAEALWIKKTLIRSRVFPERSNSYHV
;
A
#
# COMPACT_ATOMS: atom_id res chain seq x y z
N MET A 1 -15.85 4.16 17.19
CA MET A 1 -15.06 3.84 18.40
C MET A 1 -14.77 2.36 18.59
N VAL A 2 -15.71 1.44 18.32
CA VAL A 2 -15.49 -0.01 18.49
C VAL A 2 -14.23 -0.53 17.76
N ALA A 3 -14.03 -0.14 16.50
CA ALA A 3 -12.85 -0.56 15.72
C ALA A 3 -11.52 -0.11 16.36
N VAL A 4 -11.45 1.13 16.85
CA VAL A 4 -10.24 1.67 17.51
C VAL A 4 -9.92 0.90 18.79
N PHE A 5 -10.93 0.64 19.63
CA PHE A 5 -10.72 -0.15 20.84
C PHE A 5 -10.31 -1.58 20.55
N ARG A 6 -10.82 -2.20 19.46
CA ARG A 6 -10.38 -3.51 19.01
C ARG A 6 -8.89 -3.50 18.64
N ILE A 7 -8.44 -2.50 17.88
CA ILE A 7 -7.02 -2.35 17.52
C ILE A 7 -6.15 -2.17 18.77
N ILE A 8 -6.53 -1.29 19.69
CA ILE A 8 -5.77 -1.05 20.93
C ILE A 8 -5.68 -2.33 21.78
N ARG A 9 -6.79 -3.07 21.93
CA ARG A 9 -6.79 -4.35 22.67
C ARG A 9 -5.91 -5.39 22.00
N TYR A 10 -5.95 -5.49 20.67
CA TYR A 10 -5.06 -6.38 19.91
C TYR A 10 -3.60 -6.04 20.19
N LEU A 11 -3.20 -4.77 19.98
CA LEU A 11 -1.83 -4.32 20.21
C LEU A 11 -1.36 -4.58 21.66
N LYS A 12 -2.23 -4.34 22.65
CA LYS A 12 -1.92 -4.61 24.07
C LYS A 12 -1.81 -6.11 24.36
N GLY A 13 -2.63 -6.94 23.72
CA GLY A 13 -2.66 -8.39 23.93
C GLY A 13 -1.58 -9.16 23.18
N THR A 14 -0.99 -8.57 22.13
CA THR A 14 -0.02 -9.23 21.26
C THR A 14 1.30 -8.45 21.11
N PRO A 15 1.98 -8.04 22.20
CA PRO A 15 3.20 -7.25 22.10
C PRO A 15 4.36 -8.01 21.47
N ASN A 16 4.33 -9.36 21.53
CA ASN A 16 5.38 -10.23 21.00
C ASN A 16 5.10 -10.71 19.57
N LEU A 17 3.97 -10.30 18.96
CA LEU A 17 3.66 -10.65 17.58
C LEU A 17 4.20 -9.57 16.63
N GLY A 18 4.72 -10.01 15.49
CA GLY A 18 5.23 -9.15 14.44
C GLY A 18 4.82 -9.64 13.06
N VAL A 19 5.18 -8.85 12.04
CA VAL A 19 5.02 -9.26 10.65
C VAL A 19 6.17 -10.20 10.29
N LEU A 20 5.84 -11.41 9.84
CA LEU A 20 6.83 -12.41 9.43
C LEU A 20 7.21 -12.21 7.96
N PHE A 21 8.51 -12.10 7.72
CA PHE A 21 9.09 -12.06 6.38
C PHE A 21 9.64 -13.43 6.01
N ARG A 22 9.27 -13.94 4.84
CA ARG A 22 9.74 -15.23 4.32
C ARG A 22 10.37 -15.07 2.94
N PRO A 23 11.47 -15.78 2.66
CA PRO A 23 12.01 -15.85 1.31
C PRO A 23 11.08 -16.71 0.45
N ASN A 24 10.43 -16.09 -0.53
CA ASN A 24 9.47 -16.77 -1.41
C ASN A 24 10.02 -16.96 -2.84
N GLY A 25 11.34 -16.79 -3.04
CA GLY A 25 12.03 -17.02 -4.32
C GLY A 25 11.68 -16.05 -5.46
N GLN A 26 10.71 -15.15 -5.25
CA GLN A 26 10.24 -14.18 -6.23
C GLN A 26 10.22 -12.78 -5.59
N LEU A 27 10.52 -11.75 -6.38
CA LEU A 27 10.52 -10.35 -5.94
C LEU A 27 9.39 -9.54 -6.61
N ASN A 28 8.26 -10.18 -6.87
CA ASN A 28 7.10 -9.52 -7.48
C ASN A 28 6.55 -8.45 -6.53
N ILE A 29 6.34 -7.25 -7.05
CA ILE A 29 5.71 -6.14 -6.33
C ILE A 29 4.22 -6.18 -6.62
N GLN A 30 3.40 -6.33 -5.59
CA GLN A 30 1.94 -6.29 -5.67
C GLN A 30 1.44 -5.14 -4.83
N ILE A 31 0.51 -4.35 -5.35
CA ILE A 31 -0.09 -3.23 -4.63
C ILE A 31 -1.59 -3.30 -4.74
N TYR A 32 -2.22 -3.15 -3.59
CA TYR A 32 -3.66 -3.11 -3.42
C TYR A 32 -4.02 -1.73 -2.91
N THR A 33 -5.08 -1.16 -3.47
CA THR A 33 -5.58 0.17 -3.10
C THR A 33 -7.07 0.08 -2.82
N ASP A 34 -7.51 0.84 -1.83
CA ASP A 34 -8.93 0.99 -1.49
C ASP A 34 -9.21 2.46 -1.17
N VAL A 35 -10.41 2.94 -1.45
CA VAL A 35 -10.77 4.33 -1.21
C VAL A 35 -12.23 4.44 -0.78
N ASP A 36 -12.48 5.07 0.37
CA ASP A 36 -13.84 5.51 0.71
C ASP A 36 -14.20 6.73 -0.16
N TRP A 37 -15.38 6.76 -0.78
CA TRP A 37 -15.84 7.97 -1.45
C TRP A 37 -16.61 8.86 -0.47
N ALA A 38 -16.07 10.05 -0.23
CA ALA A 38 -16.65 11.03 0.69
C ALA A 38 -17.00 10.44 2.08
N GLY A 39 -16.15 9.56 2.62
CA GLY A 39 -16.40 8.91 3.90
C GLY A 39 -16.41 9.86 5.10
N ASP A 40 -15.72 11.00 5.00
CA ASP A 40 -15.80 12.06 6.01
C ASP A 40 -17.13 12.83 5.91
N LYS A 41 -17.96 12.76 6.96
CA LYS A 41 -19.27 13.46 7.01
C LYS A 41 -19.14 14.98 7.03
N GLY A 42 -18.08 15.53 7.61
CA GLY A 42 -17.89 16.98 7.73
C GLY A 42 -17.27 17.59 6.49
N THR A 43 -16.17 17.00 6.01
CA THR A 43 -15.43 17.57 4.86
C THR A 43 -15.78 16.94 3.52
N ARG A 44 -16.51 15.82 3.50
CA ARG A 44 -16.79 14.99 2.31
C ARG A 44 -15.52 14.52 1.59
N ARG A 45 -14.36 14.57 2.25
CA ARG A 45 -13.10 14.08 1.72
C ARG A 45 -13.02 12.57 1.86
N SER A 46 -12.55 11.94 0.79
CA SER A 46 -12.23 10.53 0.74
C SER A 46 -11.02 10.17 1.57
N THR A 47 -10.93 8.93 2.03
CA THR A 47 -9.75 8.31 2.66
C THR A 47 -9.25 7.22 1.74
N SER A 48 -8.01 7.36 1.28
CA SER A 48 -7.35 6.33 0.47
C SER A 48 -6.42 5.48 1.31
N GLY A 49 -6.55 4.17 1.17
CA GLY A 49 -5.68 3.16 1.70
C GLY A 49 -4.87 2.48 0.60
N TYR A 50 -3.66 2.04 0.92
CA TYR A 50 -2.94 1.06 0.13
C TYR A 50 -2.09 0.16 1.02
N PHE A 51 -1.76 -1.01 0.51
CA PHE A 51 -0.66 -1.82 1.01
C PHE A 51 0.10 -2.46 -0.14
N SER A 52 1.38 -2.71 0.08
CA SER A 52 2.30 -3.27 -0.90
C SER A 52 2.96 -4.55 -0.37
N LEU A 53 3.03 -5.55 -1.22
CA LEU A 53 3.74 -6.80 -0.98
C LEU A 53 4.96 -6.88 -1.90
N VAL A 54 6.09 -7.35 -1.38
CA VAL A 54 7.28 -7.70 -2.17
C VAL A 54 7.56 -9.17 -1.92
N GLY A 55 7.46 -9.97 -2.98
CA GLY A 55 7.62 -11.43 -2.88
C GLY A 55 6.66 -12.03 -1.86
N GLY A 56 5.42 -11.54 -1.78
CA GLY A 56 4.42 -12.00 -0.81
C GLY A 56 4.57 -11.46 0.63
N ASN A 57 5.58 -10.63 0.91
CA ASN A 57 5.77 -10.03 2.24
C ASN A 57 5.24 -8.59 2.29
N LEU A 58 4.51 -8.24 3.35
CA LEU A 58 3.99 -6.89 3.56
C LEU A 58 5.14 -5.92 3.90
N VAL A 59 5.46 -5.00 2.98
CA VAL A 59 6.57 -4.05 3.15
C VAL A 59 6.11 -2.64 3.50
N THR A 60 5.02 -2.15 2.89
CA THR A 60 4.48 -0.82 3.20
C THR A 60 2.95 -0.82 3.21
N TRP A 61 2.37 0.03 4.05
CA TRP A 61 0.94 0.30 4.09
C TRP A 61 0.69 1.74 4.49
N ARG A 62 -0.46 2.27 4.08
CA ARG A 62 -0.87 3.62 4.43
C ARG A 62 -2.38 3.75 4.36
N SER A 63 -2.96 4.52 5.27
CA SER A 63 -4.32 5.04 5.15
C SER A 63 -4.28 6.56 5.38
N LYS A 64 -4.84 7.33 4.45
CA LYS A 64 -4.75 8.79 4.48
C LYS A 64 -5.96 9.47 3.84
N LYS A 65 -6.51 10.44 4.56
CA LYS A 65 -7.53 11.36 4.04
C LYS A 65 -6.97 12.18 2.87
N GLN A 66 -7.68 12.21 1.75
CA GLN A 66 -7.36 13.00 0.57
C GLN A 66 -7.42 14.50 0.91
N LYS A 67 -6.55 15.29 0.29
CA LYS A 67 -6.49 16.75 0.52
C LYS A 67 -7.68 17.50 -0.09
N VAL A 68 -8.28 16.92 -1.12
CA VAL A 68 -9.36 17.52 -1.91
C VAL A 68 -10.58 16.61 -1.87
N VAL A 69 -11.76 17.19 -2.11
CA VAL A 69 -13.01 16.45 -2.27
C VAL A 69 -13.06 15.89 -3.68
N ALA A 70 -13.38 14.60 -3.81
CA ALA A 70 -13.57 13.96 -5.10
C ALA A 70 -15.03 14.11 -5.55
N LEU A 71 -15.23 14.49 -6.82
CA LEU A 71 -16.57 14.70 -7.40
C LEU A 71 -17.31 13.38 -7.66
N SER A 72 -16.58 12.26 -7.74
CA SER A 72 -17.13 10.92 -7.97
C SER A 72 -16.29 9.85 -7.27
N SER A 73 -16.85 8.66 -7.09
CA SER A 73 -16.12 7.49 -6.58
C SER A 73 -14.93 7.15 -7.48
N ALA A 74 -15.13 7.13 -8.80
CA ALA A 74 -14.05 6.90 -9.77
C ALA A 74 -12.90 7.92 -9.62
N GLY A 75 -13.20 9.20 -9.40
CA GLY A 75 -12.19 10.22 -9.15
C GLY A 75 -11.45 10.02 -7.83
N ALA A 76 -12.12 9.50 -6.81
CA ALA A 76 -11.49 9.14 -5.54
C ALA A 76 -10.58 7.91 -5.69
N GLU A 77 -11.06 6.86 -6.35
CA GLU A 77 -10.32 5.63 -6.64
C GLU A 77 -9.08 5.91 -7.48
N PHE A 78 -9.21 6.69 -8.57
CA PHE A 78 -8.08 7.07 -9.41
C PHE A 78 -6.97 7.76 -8.60
N ARG A 79 -7.33 8.63 -7.67
CA ARG A 79 -6.36 9.27 -6.76
C ARG A 79 -5.70 8.27 -5.82
N GLY A 80 -6.44 7.28 -5.34
CA GLY A 80 -5.89 6.16 -4.54
C GLY A 80 -4.89 5.33 -5.34
N ILE A 81 -5.27 4.92 -6.55
CA ILE A 81 -4.43 4.16 -7.49
C ILE A 81 -3.16 4.96 -7.81
N ALA A 82 -3.27 6.25 -8.14
CA ALA A 82 -2.11 7.08 -8.43
C ALA A 82 -1.11 7.13 -7.26
N LYS A 83 -1.59 7.11 -6.01
CA LYS A 83 -0.74 7.01 -4.82
C LYS A 83 -0.12 5.62 -4.66
N GLY A 84 -0.89 4.57 -4.89
CA GLY A 84 -0.39 3.19 -4.90
C GLY A 84 0.71 2.98 -5.94
N VAL A 85 0.51 3.44 -7.17
CA VAL A 85 1.51 3.32 -8.25
C VAL A 85 2.78 4.12 -7.94
N ALA A 86 2.66 5.32 -7.38
CA ALA A 86 3.83 6.10 -6.96
C ALA A 86 4.68 5.36 -5.90
N GLU A 87 4.02 4.69 -4.95
CA GLU A 87 4.67 3.82 -3.97
C GLU A 87 5.36 2.63 -4.67
N ALA A 88 4.67 1.97 -5.62
CA ALA A 88 5.22 0.85 -6.40
C ALA A 88 6.55 1.21 -7.06
N LEU A 89 6.57 2.37 -7.73
CA LEU A 89 7.72 2.87 -8.44
C LEU A 89 8.86 3.21 -7.48
N TRP A 90 8.53 3.77 -6.32
CA TRP A 90 9.51 4.05 -5.28
C TRP A 90 10.13 2.77 -4.72
N ILE A 91 9.34 1.75 -4.41
CA ILE A 91 9.82 0.43 -3.95
C ILE A 91 10.73 -0.20 -5.02
N LYS A 92 10.27 -0.24 -6.27
CA LYS A 92 11.04 -0.78 -7.39
C LYS A 92 12.40 -0.08 -7.53
N LYS A 93 12.41 1.25 -7.50
CA LYS A 93 13.63 2.05 -7.61
C LYS A 93 14.59 1.80 -6.44
N THR A 94 14.05 1.70 -5.22
CA THR A 94 14.83 1.42 -4.01
C THR A 94 15.49 0.04 -4.08
N LEU A 95 14.74 -0.99 -4.49
CA LEU A 95 15.24 -2.36 -4.58
C LEU A 95 16.27 -2.55 -5.71
N ILE A 96 16.13 -1.84 -6.83
CA ILE A 96 17.15 -1.80 -7.89
C ILE A 96 18.43 -1.13 -7.35
N ARG A 97 18.29 0.02 -6.67
CA ARG A 97 19.43 0.74 -6.09
C ARG A 97 20.19 -0.09 -5.05
N SER A 98 19.48 -0.89 -4.26
CA SER A 98 20.07 -1.77 -3.24
C SER A 98 20.67 -3.06 -3.82
N ARG A 99 20.70 -3.24 -5.16
CA ARG A 99 21.17 -4.45 -5.86
C ARG A 99 20.46 -5.74 -5.44
N VAL A 100 19.23 -5.63 -4.93
CA VAL A 100 18.40 -6.79 -4.57
C VAL A 100 17.70 -7.34 -5.81
N PHE A 101 17.42 -6.50 -6.80
CA PHE A 101 17.06 -6.95 -8.15
C PHE A 101 18.31 -7.09 -9.02
N PRO A 102 18.47 -8.21 -9.74
CA PRO A 102 19.36 -8.21 -10.90
C PRO A 102 18.82 -7.20 -11.92
N GLU A 103 19.70 -6.39 -12.51
CA GLU A 103 19.34 -5.59 -13.68
C GLU A 103 18.75 -6.55 -14.73
N ARG A 104 17.59 -6.22 -15.28
CA ARG A 104 17.02 -7.02 -16.37
C ARG A 104 18.06 -7.03 -17.49
N SER A 105 18.66 -8.19 -17.76
CA SER A 105 19.23 -8.43 -19.08
C SER A 105 18.08 -8.27 -20.07
N ASN A 106 18.14 -7.25 -20.92
CA ASN A 106 17.26 -7.17 -22.08
C ASN A 106 17.59 -8.35 -23.01
N SER A 107 16.98 -9.51 -22.76
CA SER A 107 16.89 -10.57 -23.75
C SER A 107 15.73 -10.22 -24.68
N TYR A 108 15.99 -9.34 -25.64
CA TYR A 108 15.20 -9.33 -26.85
C TYR A 108 15.45 -10.68 -27.54
N HIS A 109 14.50 -11.59 -27.40
CA HIS A 109 14.43 -12.74 -28.30
C HIS A 109 13.78 -12.21 -29.59
N VAL A 110 14.64 -11.97 -30.59
CA VAL A 110 14.28 -12.00 -32.01
C VAL A 110 14.39 -13.45 -32.47
#